data_AF-A0A921GFH5-F1
#
_entry.id   AF-A0A921GFH5-F1
#
_cell.length_a   1.000
_cell.length_b   1.000
_cell.length_c   1.000
_cell.angle_alpha   90.00
_cell.angle_beta   90.00
_cell.angle_gamma   90.00
#
_symmetry.space_group_name_H-M   'P 1'
#
loop_
_entity.id
_entity.type
_entity.pdbx_description
1 polymer ?
#
loop_
_entity_poly.entity_id
_entity_poly.type
_entity_poly.pdbx_seq_one_letter_code
_entity_poly.pdbx_strand_id
1 'polypeptide(L)'
;MTIYDRSARGRACDLFDRGLGRDAAAGVLGLPVEAVRKWHQTFRAVGGDALLDMGSHARYDFETKVAAASAVVDGGMAKPEAMRRFGIASISPLKAWCRLYREGGAEALRPRPKGRPRKAPGAPATREEEPEREVRRLEAQVAYLK
;
A
#
# COMPACT_ATOMS: atom_id res chain seq x y z
N MET A 1 11.63 8.68 -3.52
CA MET A 1 11.65 7.92 -4.79
C MET A 1 13.06 8.02 -5.34
N THR A 2 13.86 6.96 -5.35
CA THR A 2 15.11 6.98 -6.15
C THR A 2 14.68 6.88 -7.60
N ILE A 3 15.02 7.89 -8.39
CA ILE A 3 14.60 8.04 -9.80
C ILE A 3 15.22 6.92 -10.67
N TYR A 4 16.24 6.23 -10.17
CA TYR A 4 16.99 5.21 -10.88
C TYR A 4 16.51 3.81 -10.54
N ASP A 5 16.50 2.96 -11.57
CA ASP A 5 16.03 1.59 -11.52
C ASP A 5 16.99 0.62 -10.79
N ARG A 6 16.49 -0.60 -10.54
CA ARG A 6 17.25 -1.68 -9.88
C ARG A 6 18.49 -2.11 -10.66
N SER A 7 18.47 -2.00 -12.00
CA SER A 7 19.58 -2.37 -12.87
C SER A 7 20.76 -1.43 -12.70
N ALA A 8 20.51 -0.11 -12.65
CA ALA A 8 21.53 0.90 -12.37
C ALA A 8 22.22 0.67 -11.02
N ARG A 9 21.48 0.20 -10.02
CA ARG A 9 22.02 -0.15 -8.71
C ARG A 9 22.75 -1.49 -8.69
N GLY A 10 22.32 -2.47 -9.48
CA GLY A 10 23.07 -3.71 -9.69
C GLY A 10 24.45 -3.45 -10.28
N ARG A 11 24.52 -2.63 -11.34
CA ARG A 11 25.82 -2.20 -11.88
C ARG A 11 26.66 -1.43 -10.86
N ALA A 12 26.03 -0.62 -9.99
CA ALA A 12 26.73 0.06 -8.91
C ALA A 12 27.28 -0.93 -7.87
N CYS A 13 26.53 -1.97 -7.48
CA CYS A 13 27.02 -3.06 -6.63
C CYS A 13 28.26 -3.71 -7.25
N ASP A 14 28.19 -4.13 -8.51
CA ASP A 14 29.32 -4.78 -9.20
C ASP A 14 30.58 -3.89 -9.20
N LEU A 15 30.41 -2.58 -9.38
CA LEU A 15 31.52 -1.62 -9.33
C LEU A 15 32.08 -1.49 -7.90
N PHE A 16 31.21 -1.46 -6.88
CA PHE A 16 31.64 -1.37 -5.48
C PHE A 16 32.31 -2.66 -4.99
N ASP A 17 31.83 -3.84 -5.39
CA ASP A 17 32.46 -5.14 -5.11
C ASP A 17 33.86 -5.22 -5.73
N ARG A 18 34.05 -4.60 -6.89
CA ARG A 18 35.35 -4.42 -7.55
C ARG A 18 36.22 -3.34 -6.90
N GLY A 19 35.78 -2.73 -5.81
CA GLY A 19 36.53 -1.74 -5.04
C GLY A 19 36.47 -0.32 -5.58
N LEU A 20 35.61 -0.02 -6.56
CA LEU A 20 35.51 1.34 -7.09
C LEU A 20 34.84 2.27 -6.06
N GLY A 21 35.44 3.43 -5.87
CA GLY A 21 34.86 4.50 -5.06
C GLY A 21 33.66 5.16 -5.74
N ARG A 22 32.88 5.90 -4.95
CA ARG A 22 31.68 6.64 -5.40
C ARG A 22 31.91 7.43 -6.68
N ASP A 23 32.95 8.25 -6.74
CA ASP A 23 33.15 9.20 -7.86
C ASP A 23 33.51 8.46 -9.16
N ALA A 24 34.32 7.41 -9.07
CA ALA A 24 34.62 6.53 -10.20
C ALA A 24 33.36 5.78 -10.67
N ALA A 25 32.58 5.22 -9.76
CA ALA A 25 31.32 4.55 -10.10
C ALA A 25 30.31 5.52 -10.73
N ALA A 26 30.23 6.76 -10.26
CA ALA A 26 29.37 7.78 -10.85
C ALA A 26 29.77 8.12 -12.29
N GLY A 27 31.07 8.26 -12.56
CA GLY A 27 31.60 8.46 -13.91
C GLY A 27 31.27 7.30 -14.84
N VAL A 28 31.51 6.05 -14.40
CA VAL A 28 31.22 4.85 -15.20
C VAL A 28 29.73 4.70 -15.50
N LEU A 29 28.86 5.04 -14.56
CA LEU A 29 27.41 4.90 -14.71
C LEU A 29 26.77 6.11 -15.43
N GLY A 30 27.49 7.22 -15.57
CA GLY A 30 26.94 8.48 -16.09
C GLY A 30 25.85 9.07 -15.17
N LEU A 31 25.95 8.82 -13.86
CA LEU A 31 24.93 9.21 -12.89
C LEU A 31 25.41 10.36 -11.98
N PRO A 32 24.48 11.17 -11.43
CA PRO A 32 24.85 12.19 -10.46
C PRO A 32 25.57 11.59 -9.26
N VAL A 33 26.71 12.17 -8.94
CA VAL A 33 27.58 11.76 -7.83
C VAL A 33 26.82 11.64 -6.50
N GLU A 34 25.84 12.52 -6.27
CA GLU A 34 25.00 12.52 -5.07
C GLU A 34 24.03 11.34 -4.97
N ALA A 35 23.57 10.80 -6.09
CA ALA A 35 22.77 9.58 -6.11
C ALA A 35 23.64 8.38 -5.74
N VAL A 36 24.80 8.28 -6.38
CA VAL A 36 25.79 7.22 -6.13
C VAL A 36 26.36 7.33 -4.70
N ARG A 37 26.41 8.53 -4.11
CA ARG A 37 26.78 8.74 -2.69
C ARG A 37 25.88 7.97 -1.75
N LYS A 38 24.57 8.11 -1.91
CA LYS A 38 23.57 7.43 -1.09
C LYS A 38 23.66 5.92 -1.27
N TRP A 39 23.96 5.47 -2.48
CA TRP A 39 24.15 4.06 -2.79
C TRP A 39 25.39 3.48 -2.15
N HIS A 40 26.53 4.13 -2.32
CA HIS A 40 27.80 3.72 -1.73
C HIS A 40 27.73 3.71 -0.20
N GLN A 41 27.03 4.67 0.42
CA GLN A 41 26.77 4.67 1.86
C GLN A 41 25.94 3.46 2.30
N THR A 42 24.87 3.14 1.57
CA THR A 42 24.00 2.00 1.88
C THR A 42 24.73 0.67 1.67
N PHE A 43 25.48 0.56 0.57
CA PHE A 43 26.30 -0.59 0.25
C PHE A 43 27.33 -0.86 1.35
N ARG A 44 28.06 0.16 1.83
CA ARG A 44 29.02 -0.01 2.92
C ARG A 44 28.38 -0.31 4.27
N ALA A 45 27.18 0.20 4.53
CA ALA A 45 26.53 0.04 5.82
C ALA A 45 25.76 -1.29 5.96
N VAL A 46 25.16 -1.78 4.87
CA VAL A 46 24.20 -2.90 4.90
C VAL A 46 24.50 -3.96 3.83
N GLY A 47 25.20 -3.62 2.75
CA GLY A 47 25.57 -4.54 1.68
C GLY A 47 24.76 -4.35 0.38
N GLY A 48 25.10 -5.18 -0.61
CA GLY A 48 24.55 -5.12 -1.97
C GLY A 48 23.03 -5.32 -2.04
N ASP A 49 22.47 -6.27 -1.26
CA ASP A 49 21.03 -6.56 -1.27
C ASP A 49 20.20 -5.34 -0.85
N ALA A 50 20.63 -4.63 0.19
CA ALA A 50 19.97 -3.41 0.65
C ALA A 50 20.05 -2.27 -0.39
N LEU A 51 21.13 -2.21 -1.16
CA LEU A 51 21.25 -1.28 -2.28
C LEU A 51 20.29 -1.68 -3.43
N LEU A 52 20.21 -2.97 -3.76
CA LEU A 52 19.30 -3.47 -4.79
C LEU A 52 17.83 -3.20 -4.45
N ASP A 53 17.47 -3.34 -3.18
CA ASP A 53 16.10 -3.17 -2.68
C ASP A 53 15.74 -1.72 -2.37
N MET A 54 16.72 -0.80 -2.40
CA MET A 54 16.51 0.62 -2.16
C MET A 54 15.37 1.15 -3.04
N GLY A 55 14.47 1.97 -2.50
CA GLY A 55 13.39 2.57 -3.31
C GLY A 55 12.41 1.56 -3.95
N SER A 56 12.51 0.27 -3.64
CA SER A 56 11.44 -0.67 -3.96
C SER A 56 10.23 -0.38 -3.09
N HIS A 57 9.07 -0.28 -3.70
CA HIS A 57 7.82 -0.39 -2.96
C HIS A 57 7.56 -1.87 -2.73
N ALA A 58 8.04 -2.39 -1.59
CA ALA A 58 7.74 -3.76 -1.17
C ALA A 58 6.23 -4.00 -1.32
N ARG A 59 5.87 -4.94 -2.19
CA ARG A 59 4.48 -5.32 -2.45
C ARG A 59 4.15 -6.44 -1.48
N TYR A 60 3.31 -6.11 -0.51
CA TYR A 60 2.71 -7.10 0.38
C TYR A 60 1.38 -7.53 -0.23
N ASP A 61 1.16 -8.84 -0.27
CA ASP A 61 -0.15 -9.39 -0.57
C ASP A 61 -1.16 -8.99 0.51
N PHE A 62 -2.45 -9.23 0.24
CA PHE A 62 -3.52 -8.90 1.18
C PHE A 62 -3.38 -9.71 2.48
N GLU A 63 -3.10 -11.00 2.36
CA GLU A 63 -2.97 -11.92 3.49
C GLU A 63 -1.88 -11.50 4.48
N THR A 64 -0.70 -11.12 4.00
CA THR A 64 0.41 -10.65 4.85
C THR A 64 0.03 -9.37 5.59
N LYS A 65 -0.70 -8.46 4.95
CA LYS A 65 -1.16 -7.23 5.60
C LYS A 65 -2.14 -7.54 6.72
N VAL A 66 -3.11 -8.41 6.45
CA VAL A 66 -4.14 -8.82 7.41
C VAL A 66 -3.51 -9.56 8.57
N ALA A 67 -2.65 -10.55 8.30
CA ALA A 67 -1.97 -11.34 9.32
C ALA A 67 -1.10 -10.46 10.23
N ALA A 68 -0.34 -9.54 9.65
CA ALA A 68 0.50 -8.63 10.43
C ALA A 68 -0.33 -7.62 11.25
N ALA A 69 -1.42 -7.10 10.70
CA ALA A 69 -2.29 -6.17 11.41
C ALA A 69 -3.06 -6.86 12.55
N SER A 70 -3.65 -8.03 12.29
CA SER A 70 -4.37 -8.82 13.30
C SER A 70 -3.44 -9.28 14.42
N ALA A 71 -2.22 -9.75 14.09
CA ALA A 71 -1.25 -10.13 15.11
C ALA A 71 -0.94 -8.98 16.09
N VAL A 72 -0.85 -7.73 15.59
CA VAL A 72 -0.57 -6.55 16.42
C VAL A 72 -1.83 -6.04 17.14
N VAL A 73 -2.98 -6.01 16.47
CA VAL A 73 -4.21 -5.40 16.98
C VAL A 73 -4.96 -6.36 17.90
N ASP A 74 -5.18 -7.59 17.45
CA ASP A 74 -5.95 -8.61 18.18
C ASP A 74 -5.01 -9.44 19.07
N GLY A 75 -3.85 -9.83 18.54
CA GLY A 75 -2.87 -10.66 19.24
C GLY A 75 -1.92 -9.90 20.18
N GLY A 76 -1.98 -8.56 20.21
CA GLY A 76 -1.10 -7.73 21.04
C GLY A 76 0.39 -7.81 20.69
N MET A 77 0.76 -8.39 19.54
CA MET A 77 2.15 -8.57 19.12
C MET A 77 2.85 -7.21 18.99
N ALA A 78 4.09 -7.13 19.49
CA ALA A 78 4.91 -5.95 19.31
C ALA A 78 5.19 -5.71 17.82
N LYS A 79 5.14 -4.44 17.38
CA LYS A 79 5.33 -4.08 15.96
C LYS A 79 6.67 -4.54 15.37
N PRO A 80 7.82 -4.43 16.08
CA PRO A 80 9.08 -4.96 15.58
C PRO A 80 9.07 -6.49 15.42
N GLU A 81 8.31 -7.20 16.26
CA GLU A 81 8.15 -8.65 16.15
C GLU A 81 7.31 -9.03 14.92
N ALA A 82 6.18 -8.33 14.71
CA ALA A 82 5.37 -8.51 13.51
C ALA A 82 6.16 -8.20 12.23
N MET A 83 7.00 -7.16 12.24
CA MET A 83 7.85 -6.84 11.09
C MET A 83 8.79 -7.99 10.72
N ARG A 84 9.45 -8.59 11.72
CA ARG A 84 10.33 -9.74 11.50
C ARG A 84 9.56 -10.97 11.01
N ARG A 85 8.46 -11.30 11.69
CA ARG A 85 7.65 -12.49 11.38
C ARG A 85 7.04 -12.45 9.98
N PHE A 86 6.60 -11.28 9.53
CA PHE A 86 5.88 -11.12 8.27
C PHE A 86 6.73 -10.48 7.15
N GLY A 87 8.05 -10.36 7.35
CA GLY A 87 8.96 -9.81 6.34
C GLY A 87 8.68 -8.36 5.95
N ILE A 88 8.16 -7.54 6.87
CA ILE A 88 7.80 -6.15 6.60
C ILE A 88 9.01 -5.26 6.79
N ALA A 89 9.52 -4.75 5.66
CA ALA A 89 10.73 -3.94 5.60
C ALA A 89 10.63 -2.59 6.35
N SER A 90 9.43 -2.10 6.68
CA SER A 90 9.28 -0.83 7.39
C SER A 90 8.06 -0.76 8.31
N ILE A 91 8.20 0.01 9.39
CA ILE A 91 7.15 0.18 10.40
C ILE A 91 5.98 1.04 9.92
N SER A 92 6.22 1.97 8.99
CA SER A 92 5.22 2.91 8.48
C SER A 92 4.01 2.22 7.82
N PRO A 93 4.17 1.29 6.85
CA PRO A 93 3.05 0.56 6.29
C PRO A 93 2.34 -0.30 7.34
N LEU A 94 3.07 -0.94 8.26
CA LEU A 94 2.47 -1.72 9.34
C LEU A 94 1.57 -0.86 10.26
N LYS A 95 2.01 0.35 10.64
CA LYS A 95 1.19 1.30 11.41
C LYS A 95 -0.07 1.70 10.65
N ALA A 96 0.03 1.95 9.35
CA ALA A 96 -1.11 2.28 8.51
C ALA A 96 -2.11 1.11 8.44
N TRP A 97 -1.62 -0.13 8.29
CA TRP A 97 -2.49 -1.31 8.27
C TRP A 97 -3.16 -1.55 9.61
N CYS A 98 -2.43 -1.45 10.72
CA CYS A 98 -3.00 -1.56 12.06
C CYS A 98 -4.08 -0.51 12.32
N ARG A 99 -3.99 0.68 11.70
CA ARG A 99 -5.03 1.71 11.81
C ARG A 99 -6.26 1.30 11.01
N LEU A 100 -6.10 0.99 9.72
CA LEU A 100 -7.20 0.55 8.85
C LEU A 100 -7.92 -0.68 9.40
N TYR A 101 -7.17 -1.64 9.95
CA TYR A 101 -7.71 -2.85 10.54
C TYR A 101 -8.56 -2.57 11.78
N ARG A 102 -8.19 -1.59 12.63
CA ARG A 102 -9.07 -1.16 13.74
C ARG A 102 -10.33 -0.46 13.25
N GLU A 103 -10.27 0.25 12.13
CA GLU A 103 -11.39 1.01 11.58
C GLU A 103 -12.40 0.12 10.85
N GLY A 104 -11.96 -0.98 10.20
CA GLY A 104 -12.85 -1.81 9.38
C GLY A 104 -12.39 -3.25 9.14
N GLY A 105 -11.57 -3.79 10.04
CA GLY A 105 -11.10 -5.18 9.99
C GLY A 105 -10.25 -5.51 8.76
N ALA A 106 -10.22 -6.80 8.39
CA ALA A 106 -9.44 -7.28 7.26
C ALA A 106 -9.84 -6.59 5.94
N GLU A 107 -11.14 -6.36 5.71
CA GLU A 107 -11.65 -5.79 4.47
C GLU A 107 -11.14 -4.35 4.22
N ALA A 108 -10.84 -3.58 5.27
CA ALA A 108 -10.25 -2.24 5.14
C ALA A 108 -8.83 -2.25 4.52
N LEU A 109 -8.15 -3.40 4.52
CA LEU A 109 -6.84 -3.59 3.92
C LEU A 109 -6.90 -4.00 2.45
N ARG A 110 -8.09 -4.29 1.92
CA ARG A 110 -8.24 -4.61 0.51
C ARG A 110 -7.80 -3.41 -0.33
N PRO A 111 -7.15 -3.65 -1.48
CA PRO A 111 -6.83 -2.59 -2.41
C PRO A 111 -8.13 -1.88 -2.80
N ARG A 112 -8.24 -0.60 -2.45
CA ARG A 112 -9.38 0.21 -2.89
C ARG A 112 -9.36 0.30 -4.42
N PRO A 113 -10.52 0.16 -5.10
CA PRO A 113 -10.60 0.32 -6.54
C PRO A 113 -10.00 1.68 -6.94
N LYS A 114 -9.13 1.66 -7.94
CA LYS A 114 -8.36 2.83 -8.37
C LYS A 114 -9.28 3.81 -9.09
N GLY A 115 -9.56 4.95 -8.47
CA GLY A 115 -10.34 6.03 -9.07
C GLY A 115 -10.94 6.97 -8.02
N ARG A 116 -11.28 8.20 -8.44
CA ARG A 116 -12.21 9.05 -7.68
C ARG A 116 -13.51 8.24 -7.55
N PRO A 117 -14.07 8.04 -6.35
CA PRO A 117 -15.42 7.49 -6.25
C PRO A 117 -16.30 8.34 -7.15
N ARG A 118 -17.00 7.71 -8.11
CA ARG A 118 -17.98 8.38 -8.96
C ARG A 118 -18.83 9.21 -8.00
N LYS A 119 -18.92 10.53 -8.21
CA LYS A 119 -19.86 11.38 -7.47
C LYS A 119 -21.16 10.59 -7.50
N ALA A 120 -21.68 10.18 -6.33
CA ALA A 120 -22.97 9.55 -6.28
C ALA A 120 -23.90 10.39 -7.16
N PRO A 121 -24.76 9.80 -8.01
CA PRO A 121 -25.91 10.56 -8.47
C PRO A 121 -26.46 11.21 -7.20
N GLY A 122 -26.55 12.55 -7.20
CA GLY A 122 -27.18 13.26 -6.10
C GLY A 122 -28.43 12.47 -5.74
N ALA A 123 -28.64 12.28 -4.43
CA ALA A 123 -29.73 11.49 -3.85
C ALA A 123 -30.88 11.29 -4.84
N PRO A 124 -31.34 10.05 -5.11
CA PRO A 124 -32.56 9.91 -5.89
C PRO A 124 -33.61 10.77 -5.17
N ALA A 125 -33.98 11.87 -5.81
CA ALA A 125 -35.28 12.44 -5.57
C ALA A 125 -36.26 11.28 -5.80
N THR A 126 -37.20 11.16 -4.88
CA THR A 126 -38.37 10.27 -4.91
C THR A 126 -38.18 8.86 -4.35
N ARG A 127 -37.98 8.78 -3.02
CA ARG A 127 -38.45 7.64 -2.21
C ARG A 127 -39.95 7.72 -1.87
N GLU A 128 -40.63 8.79 -2.30
CA GLU A 128 -42.03 9.08 -1.97
C GLU A 128 -43.04 8.70 -3.09
N GLU A 129 -42.61 8.37 -4.31
CA GLU A 129 -43.54 8.06 -5.42
C GLU A 129 -43.99 6.58 -5.48
N GLU A 130 -43.21 5.65 -4.92
CA GLU A 130 -43.56 4.24 -4.82
C GLU A 130 -44.71 3.95 -3.83
N PRO A 131 -44.76 4.55 -2.61
CA PRO A 131 -45.86 4.29 -1.69
C PRO A 131 -47.20 4.88 -2.18
N GLU A 132 -47.22 5.98 -2.92
CA GLU A 132 -48.48 6.58 -3.43
C GLU A 132 -49.17 5.70 -4.48
N ARG A 133 -48.39 5.03 -5.34
CA ARG A 133 -48.91 4.06 -6.31
C ARG A 133 -49.48 2.82 -5.63
N GLU A 134 -48.85 2.40 -4.54
CA GLU A 134 -49.30 1.28 -3.73
C GLU A 134 -50.56 1.62 -2.92
N VAL A 135 -50.61 2.82 -2.31
CA VAL A 135 -51.81 3.34 -1.62
C VAL A 135 -52.99 3.41 -2.60
N ARG A 136 -52.80 3.98 -3.80
CA ARG A 136 -53.86 4.08 -4.81
C ARG A 136 -54.35 2.72 -5.31
N ARG A 137 -53.46 1.73 -5.41
CA ARG A 137 -53.81 0.35 -5.78
C ARG A 137 -54.58 -0.37 -4.67
N LEU A 138 -54.19 -0.15 -3.41
CA LEU A 138 -54.84 -0.75 -2.24
C LEU A 138 -56.22 -0.12 -1.98
N GLU A 139 -56.35 1.20 -2.11
CA GLU A 139 -57.65 1.90 -2.00
C GLU A 139 -58.67 1.40 -3.04
N ALA A 140 -58.22 1.16 -4.29
CA ALA A 140 -59.08 0.62 -5.34
C ALA A 140 -59.53 -0.83 -5.06
N GLN A 141 -58.66 -1.67 -4.45
CA GLN A 141 -59.05 -3.03 -4.05
C GLN A 141 -60.01 -3.05 -2.87
N VAL A 142 -59.83 -2.16 -1.89
CA VAL A 142 -60.72 -2.03 -0.73
C VAL A 142 -62.12 -1.55 -1.15
N ALA A 143 -62.22 -0.69 -2.18
CA ALA A 143 -63.49 -0.22 -2.72
C ALA A 143 -64.29 -1.31 -3.46
N TYR A 144 -63.63 -2.36 -3.98
CA TYR A 144 -64.29 -3.46 -4.69
C TYR A 144 -64.73 -4.61 -3.74
N LEU A 145 -64.24 -4.61 -2.50
CA LEU A 145 -64.53 -5.65 -1.49
C LEU A 145 -65.43 -5.15 -0.35
N LYS A 146 -66.06 -3.98 -0.52
CA LYS A 146 -67.15 -3.44 0.32
C LYS A 146 -68.45 -3.44 -0.47
#